data_AF-A0A656GKM4-F1
#
_entry.id   AF-A0A656GKM4-F1
#
_cell.length_a   1.000
_cell.length_b   1.000
_cell.length_c   1.000
_cell.angle_alpha   90.00
_cell.angle_beta   90.00
_cell.angle_gamma   90.00
#
_symmetry.space_group_name_H-M   'P 1'
#
loop_
_entity.id
_entity.type
_entity.pdbx_description
1 polymer ?
#
loop_
_entity_poly.entity_id
_entity_poly.type
_entity_poly.pdbx_seq_one_letter_code
_entity_poly.pdbx_strand_id
1 'polypeptide(L)' 'HFIPIAERIGMINELTAPLLTQALQRAMSWPSPIRLSFNLSAHDCATWESVKRIVEIIENSGFDASRLDLEITETAG' A
#
# COMPACT_ATOMS: atom_id res chain seq x y z
N HIS A 1 25.27 -6.87 13.89
CA HIS A 1 24.64 -5.54 13.73
C HIS A 1 23.21 -5.65 14.25
N PHE A 2 22.88 -4.94 15.33
CA PHE A 2 21.55 -4.96 15.94
C PHE A 2 20.80 -3.72 15.48
N ILE A 3 19.71 -3.88 14.74
CA ILE A 3 18.82 -2.77 14.37
C ILE A 3 17.79 -2.65 15.51
N PRO A 4 17.68 -1.51 16.22
CA PRO A 4 16.68 -1.31 17.25
C PRO A 4 15.27 -1.61 16.75
N ILE A 5 14.43 -2.20 17.61
CA ILE A 5 13.06 -2.58 17.26
C ILE A 5 12.24 -1.40 16.70
N ALA A 6 12.47 -0.18 17.18
CA ALA A 6 11.83 1.02 16.64
C ALA A 6 12.21 1.29 15.17
N GLU A 7 13.48 1.10 14.79
CA GLU A 7 13.92 1.21 13.39
C GLU A 7 13.38 0.05 12.55
N ARG A 8 13.26 -1.15 13.11
CA ARG A 8 12.64 -2.29 12.42
C ARG A 8 11.15 -2.10 12.19
N ILE A 9 10.43 -1.52 13.16
CA ILE A 9 9.03 -1.12 13.02
C ILE A 9 8.92 0.01 11.98
N GLY A 10 9.83 0.98 12.01
CA GLY A 10 9.93 2.01 10.96
C GLY A 10 10.13 1.43 9.56
N MET A 11 11.01 0.43 9.41
CA MET A 11 11.23 -0.28 8.15
C MET A 11 10.01 -1.11 7.71
N ILE A 12 9.25 -1.70 8.65
CA ILE A 12 7.99 -2.38 8.32
C ILE A 12 6.96 -1.38 7.77
N ASN A 13 6.89 -0.18 8.35
CA ASN A 13 6.02 0.90 7.86
C ASN A 13 6.42 1.40 6.46
N GLU A 14 7.64 1.13 6.00
CA GLU A 14 8.09 1.45 4.64
C GLU A 14 7.70 0.41 3.59
N LEU A 15 7.10 -0.73 3.97
CA LEU A 15 6.77 -1.80 3.03
C LEU A 15 5.50 -1.55 2.21
N THR A 16 4.55 -0.78 2.73
CA THR A 16 3.25 -0.55 2.06
C THR A 16 3.44 0.03 0.66
N ALA A 17 4.24 1.08 0.53
CA ALA A 17 4.48 1.76 -0.74
C ALA A 17 5.09 0.86 -1.84
N PRO A 18 6.22 0.17 -1.62
CA PRO A 18 6.79 -0.73 -2.62
C PRO A 18 5.92 -1.97 -2.88
N LEU A 19 5.14 -2.45 -1.91
CA LEU A 19 4.21 -3.56 -2.12
C LEU A 19 3.00 -3.15 -2.96
N LEU A 20 2.39 -2.01 -2.67
CA LEU A 20 1.28 -1.46 -3.44
C LEU A 20 1.71 -1.20 -4.89
N THR A 21 2.89 -0.61 -5.09
CA THR A 21 3.45 -0.37 -6.43
C THR A 21 3.57 -1.67 -7.23
N GLN A 22 4.14 -2.73 -6.63
CA GLN A 22 4.28 -4.03 -7.30
C GLN A 22 2.92 -4.70 -7.56
N ALA A 23 1.97 -4.57 -6.63
CA ALA A 23 0.63 -5.13 -6.78
C ALA A 23 -0.10 -4.50 -7.96
N LEU A 24 -0.10 -3.16 -8.04
CA LEU A 24 -0.69 -2.42 -9.16
C LEU A 24 -0.04 -2.80 -10.50
N GLN A 25 1.29 -2.83 -10.56
CA GLN A 25 2.03 -3.22 -11.77
C GLN A 25 1.66 -4.62 -12.27
N ARG A 26 1.54 -5.60 -11.36
CA ARG A 26 1.15 -6.96 -11.74
C ARG A 26 -0.31 -7.03 -12.19
N ALA A 27 -1.19 -6.31 -11.49
CA ALA A 27 -2.62 -6.29 -11.78
C ALA A 27 -2.98 -5.62 -13.11
N MET A 28 -2.09 -4.80 -13.69
CA MET A 28 -2.28 -4.21 -15.03
C MET A 28 -2.59 -5.24 -16.12
N SER A 29 -2.03 -6.45 -16.00
CA SER A 29 -2.22 -7.54 -16.96
C SER A 29 -3.51 -8.33 -16.75
N TRP A 30 -4.26 -8.08 -15.67
CA TRP A 30 -5.44 -8.86 -15.35
C TRP A 30 -6.63 -8.48 -16.23
N PRO A 31 -7.37 -9.46 -16.75
CA PRO A 31 -8.56 -9.20 -17.54
C PRO A 31 -9.63 -8.47 -16.73
N SER A 32 -10.41 -7.62 -17.40
CA SER A 32 -11.64 -7.08 -16.81
C SER A 32 -12.66 -8.21 -16.59
N PRO A 33 -13.42 -8.22 -15.47
CA PRO A 33 -13.55 -7.17 -14.46
C PRO A 33 -12.79 -7.43 -13.15
N ILE A 34 -11.66 -8.17 -13.18
CA ILE A 34 -10.96 -8.56 -11.95
C ILE A 34 -10.47 -7.32 -11.19
N ARG A 35 -10.75 -7.27 -9.88
CA ARG A 35 -10.36 -6.19 -8.97
C ARG A 35 -9.12 -6.60 -8.16
N LEU A 36 -8.31 -5.61 -7.78
CA LEU A 36 -7.20 -5.76 -6.84
C LEU A 36 -7.66 -5.26 -5.47
N SER A 37 -7.63 -6.13 -4.47
CA SER A 37 -7.81 -5.74 -3.07
C SER A 37 -6.45 -5.66 -2.38
N PHE A 38 -6.17 -4.57 -1.68
CA PHE A 38 -4.91 -4.36 -0.97
C PHE A 38 -5.20 -3.88 0.46
N ASN A 39 -4.56 -4.52 1.43
CA ASN A 39 -4.71 -4.16 2.84
C ASN A 39 -3.73 -3.05 3.23
N LEU A 40 -4.26 -2.06 3.94
CA LEU A 40 -3.51 -1.00 4.60
C LEU A 40 -3.59 -1.20 6.11
N SER A 41 -2.52 -0.89 6.82
CA SER A 41 -2.57 -0.78 8.28
C SER A 41 -3.18 0.56 8.69
N ALA A 42 -3.63 0.67 9.95
CA ALA A 42 -4.06 1.96 10.50
C ALA A 42 -2.95 3.05 10.41
N HIS A 43 -1.68 2.66 10.43
CA HIS A 43 -0.56 3.58 10.31
C HIS A 43 -0.45 4.22 8.92
N ASP A 44 -0.79 3.47 7.87
CA ASP A 44 -0.80 3.94 6.48
C ASP A 44 -1.83 5.06 6.25
N CYS A 45 -2.85 5.14 7.13
CA CYS A 45 -3.88 6.17 7.12
C CYS A 45 -3.78 7.18 8.27
N ALA A 46 -2.70 7.14 9.07
CA ALA A 46 -2.58 7.93 10.29
C ALA A 46 -2.24 9.41 10.07
N THR A 47 -1.64 9.77 8.92
CA THR A 47 -1.23 11.14 8.61
C THR A 47 -1.60 11.52 7.18
N TRP A 48 -1.72 12.83 6.93
CA TRP A 48 -1.96 13.35 5.59
C TRP A 48 -0.84 12.96 4.62
N GLU A 49 0.41 12.97 5.09
CA GLU A 49 1.59 12.61 4.30
C GLU A 49 1.56 11.14 3.86
N SER A 50 1.18 10.22 4.75
CA SER A 50 1.07 8.79 4.42
C SER A 50 -0.05 8.54 3.41
N VAL A 51 -1.22 9.14 3.61
CA VAL A 51 -2.35 9.02 2.67
C VAL A 51 -1.99 9.63 1.31
N LYS A 52 -1.37 10.81 1.30
CA LYS A 52 -0.94 11.47 0.06
C LYS A 52 0.02 10.58 -0.74
N ARG A 53 0.98 9.93 -0.07
CA ARG A 53 1.91 9.00 -0.72
C ARG A 53 1.19 7.81 -1.38
N ILE A 54 0.18 7.25 -0.72
CA ILE A 54 -0.63 6.16 -1.28
C ILE A 54 -1.39 6.61 -2.52
N VAL A 55 -2.01 7.80 -2.46
CA VAL A 55 -2.70 8.40 -3.61
C VAL A 55 -1.74 8.61 -4.77
N GLU A 56 -0.56 9.20 -4.52
CA GLU A 56 0.47 9.43 -5.55
C GLU A 56 0.91 8.11 -6.21
N ILE A 57 1.02 7.01 -5.46
CA ILE A 57 1.35 5.69 -6.03
C ILE A 57 0.25 5.19 -6.96
N ILE A 58 -1.01 5.32 -6.54
CA ILE A 58 -2.17 4.87 -7.34
C ILE A 58 -2.26 5.69 -8.62
N GLU A 59 -2.20 7.02 -8.53
CA GLU A 59 -2.27 7.93 -9.69
C GLU A 59 -1.14 7.66 -10.70
N ASN A 60 0.10 7.46 -10.21
CA ASN A 60 1.26 7.21 -11.06
C ASN A 60 1.30 5.79 -11.65
N SER A 61 0.49 4.84 -11.14
CA SER A 61 0.49 3.46 -11.63
C SER A 61 -0.19 3.29 -12.99
N GLY A 62 -1.11 4.21 -13.36
CA GLY A 62 -1.99 4.05 -14.51
C GLY A 62 -3.02 2.92 -14.38
N PHE A 63 -3.12 2.29 -13.21
CA PHE A 63 -4.15 1.29 -12.92
C PHE A 63 -5.51 1.97 -12.77
N ASP A 64 -6.56 1.34 -13.31
CA ASP A 64 -7.93 1.83 -13.17
C ASP A 64 -8.36 1.76 -11.69
N ALA A 65 -8.41 2.92 -11.04
CA ALA A 65 -8.75 3.03 -9.62
C ALA A 65 -10.15 2.48 -9.29
N SER A 66 -11.06 2.37 -10.27
CA SER A 66 -12.38 1.73 -10.05
C SER A 66 -12.28 0.23 -9.80
N ARG A 67 -11.14 -0.39 -10.11
CA ARG A 67 -10.81 -1.81 -9.89
C ARG A 67 -9.91 -2.01 -8.66
N LEU A 68 -9.61 -0.97 -7.89
CA LEU A 68 -8.81 -1.06 -6.66
C LEU A 68 -9.72 -0.95 -5.44
N ASP A 69 -9.64 -1.92 -4.55
CA ASP A 69 -10.24 -1.87 -3.22
C ASP A 69 -9.13 -1.75 -2.16
N LEU A 70 -9.22 -0.76 -1.30
CA LEU A 70 -8.32 -0.57 -0.16
C LEU A 70 -9.07 -0.90 1.12
N GLU A 71 -8.56 -1.86 1.88
CA GLU A 71 -9.14 -2.28 3.15
C GLU A 71 -8.19 -1.90 4.28
N ILE A 72 -8.69 -1.22 5.31
CA ILE A 72 -7.88 -0.91 6.49
C ILE A 72 -8.02 -2.08 7.45
N THR A 73 -6.97 -2.88 7.56
CA THR A 73 -6.87 -3.92 8.59
C THR A 73 -6.23 -3.34 9.84
N GLU A 74 -6.82 -3.63 11.00
CA GLU A 74 -6.11 -3.51 12.27
C GLU A 74 -5.01 -4.57 12.29
N THR A 75 -3.86 -4.28 11.68
CA THR A 75 -2.67 -5.09 11.86
C THR A 75 -2.28 -4.94 13.32
N ALA A 76 -2.66 -5.93 14.14
CA ALA A 76 -2.19 -6.05 15.52
C ALA A 76 -0.66 -6.15 15.45
N GLY A 77 0.00 -5.04 15.77
CA GLY A 77 1.46 -4.98 15.94
C GLY A 77 1.91 -5.75 17.17
#